data_AF-A0AAE0S720-F1
#
_entry.id   AF-A0AAE0S720-F1
#
_cell.length_a   1.000
_cell.length_b   1.000
_cell.length_c   1.000
_cell.angle_alpha   90.00
_cell.angle_beta   90.00
_cell.angle_gamma   90.00
#
_symmetry.space_group_name_H-M   'P 1'
#
loop_
_entity.id
_entity.type
_entity.pdbx_description
1 polymer ?
#
loop_
_entity_poly.entity_id
_entity_poly.type
_entity_poly.pdbx_seq_one_letter_code
_entity_poly.pdbx_strand_id
1 'polypeptide(L)'
;MNQQIQRAAARARAYLEAHVYNIFNVYDLAITSYALARSGSRVSGVLFTKLDNMAVLKDGKKFWSSRRLPIIARDPLTTPWFDYYMQSSPLDIEIAAYALLHYIETKNFASGLPVLKWLTTQRNANGGFQSTQDTVLALQAISEYGSLFSSDLNLHLDVATYNYTHSLTIQKLDALVLKTTEVPVSFSQGNVPEVNITATGKGAALAQVHVSFYVEKEESNNAYNVSVNLFKETLRSVVVETCVRWALTGSSGMTVVEMGLPTGFMAELDSSNTKIPNLKKKENKDRQIVLYFDQFDGHNSCLYMEMIRVELVAKSQPASIKVYDYYEPDNRAIKFYQSNLLKDASFCDICADCGCTTMPGK
;
A
#
# COMPACT_ATOMS: atom_id res chain seq x y z
N MET A 1 -1.16 -21.60 -30.99
CA MET A 1 -2.19 -20.90 -30.18
C MET A 1 -3.56 -21.45 -30.58
N ASN A 2 -4.38 -21.91 -29.62
CA ASN A 2 -5.61 -22.67 -29.89
C ASN A 2 -6.65 -21.83 -30.67
N GLN A 3 -7.21 -22.36 -31.77
CA GLN A 3 -8.16 -21.66 -32.65
C GLN A 3 -9.41 -21.17 -31.89
N GLN A 4 -9.79 -21.87 -30.82
CA GLN A 4 -10.88 -21.44 -29.93
C GLN A 4 -10.56 -20.14 -29.18
N ILE A 5 -9.31 -19.97 -28.72
CA ILE A 5 -8.86 -18.77 -28.00
C ILE A 5 -8.91 -17.56 -28.94
N GLN A 6 -8.46 -17.72 -30.19
CA GLN A 6 -8.52 -16.64 -31.18
C GLN A 6 -9.96 -16.20 -31.49
N ARG A 7 -10.89 -17.16 -31.61
CA ARG A 7 -12.32 -16.85 -31.82
C ARG A 7 -12.93 -16.15 -30.61
N ALA A 8 -12.58 -16.58 -29.40
CA ALA A 8 -13.04 -15.92 -28.17
C ALA A 8 -12.50 -14.50 -28.06
N ALA A 9 -11.20 -14.29 -28.31
CA ALA A 9 -10.57 -12.97 -28.30
C ALA A 9 -11.18 -12.03 -29.36
N ALA A 10 -11.47 -12.54 -30.56
CA ALA A 10 -12.12 -11.74 -31.60
C ALA A 10 -13.55 -11.31 -31.20
N ARG A 11 -14.32 -12.20 -30.56
CA ARG A 11 -15.65 -11.86 -30.03
C ARG A 11 -15.57 -10.82 -28.92
N ALA A 12 -14.62 -10.98 -27.99
CA ALA A 12 -14.38 -10.01 -26.93
C ALA A 12 -14.00 -8.63 -27.50
N ARG A 13 -13.11 -8.60 -28.50
CA ARG A 13 -12.75 -7.35 -29.19
C ARG A 13 -13.97 -6.69 -29.83
N ALA A 14 -14.78 -7.45 -30.58
CA ALA A 14 -15.98 -6.92 -31.22
C ALA A 14 -16.99 -6.36 -30.21
N TYR A 15 -17.13 -7.01 -29.05
CA TYR A 15 -17.96 -6.49 -27.95
C TYR A 15 -17.44 -5.15 -27.44
N LEU A 16 -16.14 -5.04 -27.14
CA LEU A 16 -15.55 -3.79 -26.67
C LEU A 16 -15.66 -2.67 -27.72
N GLU A 17 -15.41 -2.99 -29.00
CA GLU A 17 -15.56 -2.06 -30.13
C GLU A 17 -16.99 -1.51 -30.25
N ALA A 18 -18.01 -2.34 -30.02
CA ALA A 18 -19.41 -1.93 -30.05
C ALA A 18 -19.82 -0.98 -28.89
N HIS A 19 -19.07 -0.98 -27.78
CA HIS A 19 -19.39 -0.22 -26.57
C HIS A 19 -18.51 1.02 -26.37
N VAL A 20 -17.60 1.34 -27.32
CA VAL A 20 -16.64 2.45 -27.23
C VAL A 20 -17.28 3.80 -26.85
N TYR A 21 -18.51 4.06 -27.28
CA TYR A 21 -19.19 5.32 -27.01
C TYR A 21 -19.81 5.41 -25.60
N ASN A 22 -20.06 4.27 -24.94
CA ASN A 22 -20.81 4.18 -23.69
C ASN A 22 -19.94 4.05 -22.44
N ILE A 23 -18.61 4.09 -22.58
CA ILE A 23 -17.67 4.03 -21.46
C ILE A 23 -17.32 5.46 -21.03
N PHE A 24 -17.48 5.74 -19.74
CA PHE A 24 -17.24 7.04 -19.12
C PHE A 24 -16.36 6.98 -17.86
N ASN A 25 -16.32 5.83 -17.17
CA ASN A 25 -15.48 5.65 -16.00
C ASN A 25 -14.00 5.66 -16.43
N VAL A 26 -13.16 6.41 -15.70
CA VAL A 26 -11.73 6.60 -16.01
C VAL A 26 -10.97 5.26 -16.05
N TYR A 27 -11.25 4.37 -15.10
CA TYR A 27 -10.65 3.04 -15.05
C TYR A 27 -11.03 2.19 -16.27
N ASP A 28 -12.33 2.13 -16.56
CA ASP A 28 -12.84 1.35 -17.70
C ASP A 28 -12.28 1.88 -19.03
N LEU A 29 -12.12 3.19 -19.17
CA LEU A 29 -11.48 3.82 -20.33
C LEU A 29 -10.01 3.37 -20.46
N ALA A 30 -9.26 3.32 -19.37
CA ALA A 30 -7.84 2.95 -19.35
C ALA A 30 -7.63 1.48 -19.73
N ILE A 31 -8.27 0.54 -19.04
CA ILE A 31 -8.11 -0.89 -19.31
C ILE A 31 -8.62 -1.26 -20.71
N THR A 32 -9.76 -0.69 -21.13
CA THR A 32 -10.37 -1.01 -22.43
C THR A 32 -9.57 -0.44 -23.59
N SER A 33 -9.06 0.80 -23.47
CA SER A 33 -8.23 1.40 -24.51
C SER A 33 -6.94 0.61 -24.72
N TYR A 34 -6.26 0.20 -23.63
CA TYR A 34 -5.08 -0.66 -23.70
C TYR A 34 -5.40 -2.02 -24.34
N ALA A 35 -6.44 -2.72 -23.87
CA ALA A 35 -6.83 -4.02 -24.42
C ALA A 35 -7.13 -3.94 -25.93
N LEU A 36 -7.84 -2.90 -26.36
CA LEU A 36 -8.12 -2.65 -27.78
C LEU A 36 -6.84 -2.35 -28.58
N ALA A 37 -5.94 -1.52 -28.06
CA ALA A 37 -4.67 -1.21 -28.71
C ALA A 37 -3.81 -2.48 -28.89
N ARG A 38 -3.67 -3.28 -27.82
CA ARG A 38 -2.92 -4.54 -27.82
C ARG A 38 -3.49 -5.57 -28.81
N SER A 39 -4.81 -5.54 -29.02
CA SER A 39 -5.52 -6.39 -29.99
C SER A 39 -5.50 -5.87 -31.44
N GLY A 40 -4.83 -4.74 -31.69
CA GLY A 40 -4.72 -4.11 -33.01
C GLY A 40 -6.01 -3.43 -33.48
N SER A 41 -6.92 -3.07 -32.58
CA SER A 41 -8.14 -2.35 -32.91
C SER A 41 -7.85 -0.89 -33.26
N ARG A 42 -8.45 -0.39 -34.35
CA ARG A 42 -8.28 1.01 -34.80
C ARG A 42 -9.05 2.02 -33.95
N VAL A 43 -9.99 1.55 -33.12
CA VAL A 43 -10.83 2.43 -32.29
C VAL A 43 -10.27 2.62 -30.87
N SER A 44 -9.13 2.02 -30.52
CA SER A 44 -8.48 2.21 -29.21
C SER A 44 -8.22 3.69 -28.92
N GLY A 45 -7.79 4.45 -29.94
CA GLY A 45 -7.53 5.87 -29.85
C GLY A 45 -8.76 6.69 -29.46
N VAL A 46 -9.97 6.27 -29.83
CA VAL A 46 -11.21 6.99 -29.48
C VAL A 46 -11.45 6.96 -27.97
N LEU A 47 -11.29 5.79 -27.34
CA LEU A 47 -11.37 5.67 -25.88
C LEU A 47 -10.21 6.39 -25.21
N PHE A 48 -9.01 6.25 -25.76
CA PHE A 48 -7.84 6.85 -25.17
C PHE A 48 -7.88 8.38 -25.20
N THR A 49 -8.42 9.00 -26.26
CA THR A 49 -8.64 10.45 -26.30
C THR A 49 -9.61 10.91 -25.22
N LYS A 50 -10.68 10.15 -24.95
CA LYS A 50 -11.58 10.45 -23.82
C LYS A 50 -10.82 10.41 -22.49
N LEU A 51 -9.98 9.39 -22.29
CA LEU A 51 -9.15 9.25 -21.10
C LEU A 51 -8.14 10.41 -20.98
N ASP A 52 -7.40 10.72 -22.04
CA ASP A 52 -6.35 11.74 -22.00
C ASP A 52 -6.90 13.15 -21.73
N ASN A 53 -8.13 13.42 -22.17
CA ASN A 53 -8.86 14.66 -21.84
C ASN A 53 -9.22 14.79 -20.35
N MET A 54 -9.20 13.69 -19.60
CA MET A 54 -9.42 13.66 -18.15
C MET A 54 -8.11 13.68 -17.36
N ALA A 55 -6.96 13.77 -18.03
CA ALA A 55 -5.66 13.74 -17.39
C ALA A 55 -5.37 15.05 -16.63
N VAL A 56 -4.69 14.91 -15.50
CA VAL A 56 -4.12 16.02 -14.74
C VAL A 56 -2.66 16.20 -15.15
N LEU A 57 -2.31 17.41 -15.56
CA LEU A 57 -0.94 17.82 -15.88
C LEU A 57 -0.43 18.77 -14.79
N LYS A 58 0.61 18.35 -14.07
CA LYS A 58 1.22 19.14 -12.99
C LYS A 58 2.73 18.89 -12.96
N ASP A 59 3.53 19.95 -12.92
CA ASP A 59 5.00 19.87 -12.79
C ASP A 59 5.69 18.92 -13.80
N GLY A 60 5.20 18.91 -15.05
CA GLY A 60 5.71 18.04 -16.11
C GLY A 60 5.38 16.55 -15.94
N LYS A 61 4.46 16.22 -15.03
CA LYS A 61 3.91 14.88 -14.77
C LYS A 61 2.47 14.81 -15.28
N LYS A 62 2.05 13.64 -15.77
CA LYS A 62 0.68 13.36 -16.23
C LYS A 62 0.12 12.17 -15.45
N PHE A 63 -1.09 12.32 -14.91
CA PHE A 63 -1.77 11.26 -14.16
C PHE A 63 -3.28 11.42 -14.21
N TRP A 64 -4.00 10.47 -13.62
CA TRP A 64 -5.46 10.48 -13.54
C TRP A 64 -5.87 10.32 -12.09
N SER A 65 -7.06 10.81 -11.75
CA SER A 65 -7.67 10.54 -10.46
C SER A 65 -9.07 9.99 -10.64
N SER A 66 -9.28 8.79 -10.12
CA SER A 66 -10.55 8.09 -10.00
C SER A 66 -11.47 8.72 -8.95
N ARG A 67 -10.91 9.41 -7.96
CA ARG A 67 -11.65 10.08 -6.88
C ARG A 67 -12.04 11.50 -7.28
N ARG A 68 -13.35 11.76 -7.38
CA ARG A 68 -13.92 13.12 -7.23
C ARG A 68 -14.17 13.48 -5.76
N LEU A 69 -13.45 12.87 -4.83
CA LEU A 69 -13.53 13.31 -3.44
C LEU A 69 -12.58 14.48 -3.30
N PRO A 70 -13.00 15.59 -2.67
CA PRO A 70 -12.05 16.61 -2.30
C PRO A 70 -10.98 15.88 -1.50
N ILE A 71 -9.72 16.06 -1.88
CA ILE A 71 -8.62 15.97 -0.93
C ILE A 71 -9.17 16.71 0.28
N ILE A 72 -9.52 15.99 1.34
CA ILE A 72 -10.06 16.64 2.54
C ILE A 72 -9.04 17.72 2.81
N ALA A 73 -9.44 18.99 2.72
CA ALA A 73 -8.56 20.12 2.97
C ALA A 73 -8.21 20.00 4.46
N ARG A 74 -7.18 19.20 4.75
CA ARG A 74 -6.66 18.98 6.08
C ARG A 74 -5.68 20.10 6.34
N ASP A 75 -5.72 20.62 7.55
CA ASP A 75 -4.88 21.72 7.94
C ASP A 75 -3.40 21.29 7.84
N PRO A 76 -2.60 21.92 6.95
CA PRO A 76 -1.18 21.63 6.81
C PRO A 76 -0.41 21.77 8.13
N LEU A 77 -0.93 22.55 9.09
CA LEU A 77 -0.35 22.71 10.43
C LEU A 77 -0.54 21.49 11.32
N THR A 78 -1.57 20.68 11.08
CA THR A 78 -1.88 19.48 11.87
C THR A 78 -1.30 18.20 11.28
N THR A 79 -1.08 18.15 9.96
CA THR A 79 -0.51 17.00 9.27
C THR A 79 0.54 17.38 8.21
N PRO A 80 1.68 18.02 8.58
CA PRO A 80 2.65 18.53 7.62
C PRO A 80 3.26 17.46 6.71
N TRP A 81 3.29 16.21 7.18
CA TRP A 81 3.90 15.07 6.50
C TRP A 81 2.95 14.31 5.57
N PHE A 82 1.65 14.63 5.59
CA PHE A 82 0.61 13.81 4.97
C PHE A 82 0.68 13.82 3.44
N ASP A 83 0.91 14.99 2.84
CA ASP A 83 1.07 15.12 1.38
C ASP A 83 2.36 14.43 0.86
N TYR A 84 3.35 14.23 1.73
CA TYR A 84 4.58 13.48 1.44
C TYR A 84 4.44 11.97 1.70
N TYR A 85 3.48 11.58 2.54
CA TYR A 85 3.27 10.20 2.98
C TYR A 85 2.22 9.45 2.15
N MET A 86 1.22 10.16 1.61
CA MET A 86 0.15 9.57 0.82
C MET A 86 0.60 9.39 -0.63
N GLN A 87 0.97 8.15 -0.98
CA GLN A 87 1.01 7.74 -2.38
C GLN A 87 -0.40 7.87 -2.97
N SER A 88 -0.47 8.12 -4.28
CA SER A 88 -1.75 8.17 -4.98
C SER A 88 -2.47 6.83 -4.85
N SER A 89 -3.80 6.86 -4.96
CA SER A 89 -4.58 5.63 -4.77
C SER A 89 -4.10 4.51 -5.72
N PRO A 90 -4.18 3.23 -5.33
CA PRO A 90 -3.73 2.12 -6.17
C PRO A 90 -4.44 2.11 -7.53
N LEU A 91 -5.72 2.50 -7.53
CA LEU A 91 -6.52 2.64 -8.74
C LEU A 91 -5.96 3.70 -9.71
N ASP A 92 -5.47 4.83 -9.20
CA ASP A 92 -4.86 5.88 -10.01
C ASP A 92 -3.52 5.42 -10.60
N ILE A 93 -2.75 4.65 -9.83
CA ILE A 93 -1.50 4.01 -10.29
C ILE A 93 -1.81 3.02 -11.41
N GLU A 94 -2.84 2.19 -11.25
CA GLU A 94 -3.28 1.22 -12.26
C GLU A 94 -3.76 1.90 -13.55
N ILE A 95 -4.56 2.95 -13.44
CA ILE A 95 -5.01 3.78 -14.57
C ILE A 95 -3.81 4.34 -15.33
N ALA A 96 -2.86 4.95 -14.61
CA ALA A 96 -1.66 5.51 -15.22
C ALA A 96 -0.77 4.45 -15.87
N ALA A 97 -0.68 3.25 -15.28
CA ALA A 97 0.04 2.12 -15.85
C ALA A 97 -0.58 1.66 -17.17
N TYR A 98 -1.91 1.46 -17.22
CA TYR A 98 -2.61 1.15 -18.46
C TYR A 98 -2.45 2.23 -19.52
N ALA A 99 -2.50 3.51 -19.12
CA ALA A 99 -2.30 4.60 -20.04
C ALA A 99 -0.88 4.63 -20.62
N LEU A 100 0.15 4.36 -19.79
CA LEU A 100 1.53 4.25 -20.24
C LEU A 100 1.71 3.07 -21.20
N LEU A 101 1.12 1.92 -20.90
CA LEU A 101 1.13 0.76 -21.79
C LEU A 101 0.43 1.05 -23.13
N HIS A 102 -0.68 1.80 -23.14
CA HIS A 102 -1.30 2.25 -24.38
C HIS A 102 -0.38 3.18 -25.20
N TYR A 103 0.32 4.11 -24.55
CA TYR A 103 1.32 4.95 -25.23
C TYR A 103 2.45 4.13 -25.86
N ILE A 104 2.89 3.05 -25.21
CA ILE A 104 3.90 2.13 -25.72
C ILE A 104 3.37 1.38 -26.97
N GLU A 105 2.18 0.78 -26.87
CA GLU A 105 1.56 0.04 -27.98
C GLU A 105 1.33 0.90 -29.22
N THR A 106 0.93 2.16 -29.01
CA THR A 106 0.71 3.14 -30.09
C THR A 106 1.98 3.87 -30.54
N LYS A 107 3.13 3.54 -29.93
CA LYS A 107 4.45 4.15 -30.21
C LYS A 107 4.50 5.66 -29.99
N ASN A 108 3.62 6.20 -29.16
CA ASN A 108 3.62 7.61 -28.78
C ASN A 108 4.40 7.83 -27.48
N PHE A 109 5.71 7.60 -27.56
CA PHE A 109 6.59 7.64 -26.38
C PHE A 109 6.68 9.03 -25.77
N ALA A 110 6.75 10.09 -26.59
CA ALA A 110 6.86 11.46 -26.11
C ALA A 110 5.71 11.84 -25.15
N SER A 111 4.48 11.42 -25.45
CA SER A 111 3.32 11.64 -24.58
C SER A 111 3.27 10.73 -23.35
N GLY A 112 3.98 9.58 -23.37
CA GLY A 112 4.10 8.65 -22.25
C GLY A 112 5.12 9.08 -21.19
N LEU A 113 6.16 9.85 -21.55
CA LEU A 113 7.21 10.27 -20.62
C LEU A 113 6.68 11.01 -19.36
N PRO A 114 5.71 11.94 -19.45
CA PRO A 114 5.12 12.56 -18.26
C PRO A 114 4.41 11.56 -17.33
N VAL A 115 3.83 10.48 -17.87
CA VAL A 115 3.18 9.42 -17.10
C VAL A 115 4.23 8.55 -16.39
N LEU A 116 5.31 8.19 -17.10
CA LEU A 116 6.46 7.51 -16.50
C LEU A 116 7.01 8.29 -15.31
N LYS A 117 7.27 9.60 -15.50
CA LYS A 117 7.79 10.48 -14.44
C LYS A 117 6.88 10.46 -13.21
N TRP A 118 5.56 10.48 -13.41
CA TRP A 118 4.61 10.41 -12.30
C TRP A 118 4.64 9.05 -11.59
N LEU A 119 4.55 7.94 -12.34
CA LEU A 119 4.58 6.59 -11.79
C LEU A 119 5.86 6.35 -10.97
N THR A 120 7.01 6.83 -11.44
CA THR A 120 8.27 6.69 -10.70
C THR A 120 8.27 7.41 -9.34
N THR A 121 7.46 8.46 -9.17
CA THR A 121 7.32 9.13 -7.86
C THR A 121 6.33 8.46 -6.92
N GLN A 122 5.53 7.50 -7.40
CA GLN A 122 4.57 6.74 -6.58
C GLN A 122 5.15 5.43 -6.03
N ARG A 123 6.39 5.07 -6.38
CA ARG A 123 7.03 3.81 -5.97
C ARG A 123 7.42 3.85 -4.49
N ASN A 124 7.14 2.78 -3.75
CA ASN A 124 7.51 2.64 -2.35
C ASN A 124 8.98 2.21 -2.17
N ALA A 125 9.51 2.27 -0.94
CA ALA A 125 10.91 1.96 -0.62
C ALA A 125 11.33 0.53 -0.96
N ASN A 126 10.38 -0.40 -1.01
CA ASN A 126 10.61 -1.81 -1.34
C ASN A 126 10.55 -2.07 -2.85
N GLY A 127 10.37 -1.02 -3.65
CA GLY A 127 10.34 -1.10 -5.10
C GLY A 127 9.00 -1.55 -5.69
N GLY A 128 7.94 -1.63 -4.88
CA GLY A 128 6.56 -1.86 -5.32
C GLY A 128 5.69 -0.62 -5.19
N PHE A 129 4.38 -0.82 -5.20
CA PHE A 129 3.36 0.22 -4.99
C PHE A 129 2.46 -0.18 -3.82
N GLN A 130 1.26 0.37 -3.71
CA GLN A 130 0.43 0.22 -2.52
C GLN A 130 -0.32 -1.12 -2.47
N SER A 131 -0.74 -1.65 -3.62
CA SER A 131 -1.45 -2.95 -3.73
C SER A 131 -0.65 -3.94 -4.60
N THR A 132 -1.28 -5.04 -4.99
CA THR A 132 -0.67 -6.05 -5.87
C THR A 132 -0.88 -5.72 -7.35
N GLN A 133 -2.09 -5.27 -7.73
CA GLN A 133 -2.45 -5.04 -9.15
C GLN A 133 -1.72 -3.84 -9.73
N ASP A 134 -1.74 -2.72 -9.01
CA ASP A 134 -0.97 -1.52 -9.31
C ASP A 134 0.54 -1.85 -9.41
N THR A 135 1.07 -2.67 -8.51
CA THR A 135 2.48 -3.06 -8.52
C THR A 135 2.85 -3.83 -9.78
N VAL A 136 2.08 -4.87 -10.13
CA VAL A 136 2.36 -5.69 -11.31
C VAL A 136 2.28 -4.85 -12.59
N LEU A 137 1.21 -4.07 -12.75
CA LEU A 137 0.98 -3.30 -13.96
C LEU A 137 1.94 -2.11 -14.08
N ALA A 138 2.20 -1.38 -13.00
CA ALA A 138 3.13 -0.26 -13.03
C ALA A 138 4.57 -0.73 -13.28
N LEU A 139 5.01 -1.84 -12.65
CA LEU A 139 6.33 -2.40 -12.94
C LEU A 139 6.44 -2.87 -14.39
N GLN A 140 5.41 -3.53 -14.92
CA GLN A 140 5.38 -3.89 -16.35
C GLN A 140 5.52 -2.64 -17.23
N ALA A 141 4.70 -1.61 -17.00
CA ALA A 141 4.70 -0.40 -17.80
C ALA A 141 6.05 0.35 -17.74
N ILE A 142 6.62 0.49 -16.54
CA ILE A 142 7.92 1.13 -16.33
C ILE A 142 9.04 0.32 -16.98
N SER A 143 9.04 -1.00 -16.87
CA SER A 143 10.07 -1.86 -17.49
C SER A 143 9.97 -1.86 -19.01
N GLU A 144 8.77 -1.97 -19.58
CA GLU A 144 8.58 -1.90 -21.03
C GLU A 144 9.00 -0.53 -21.59
N TYR A 145 8.57 0.56 -20.95
CA TYR A 145 9.01 1.90 -21.35
C TYR A 145 10.52 2.07 -21.14
N GLY A 146 11.05 1.55 -20.03
CA GLY A 146 12.45 1.61 -19.67
C GLY A 146 13.38 0.97 -20.71
N SER A 147 12.90 -0.09 -21.37
CA SER A 147 13.61 -0.78 -22.45
C SER A 147 13.87 0.09 -23.69
N LEU A 148 13.16 1.22 -23.82
CA LEU A 148 13.32 2.17 -24.92
C LEU A 148 14.49 3.14 -24.70
N PHE A 149 15.02 3.26 -23.47
CA PHE A 149 16.17 4.12 -23.21
C PHE A 149 17.46 3.53 -23.78
N SER A 150 18.41 4.41 -24.11
CA SER A 150 19.72 4.02 -24.65
C SER A 150 20.45 3.06 -23.70
N SER A 151 21.10 2.05 -24.29
CA SER A 151 21.97 1.13 -23.56
C SER A 151 23.35 1.71 -23.19
N ASP A 152 23.64 2.95 -23.62
CA ASP A 152 24.85 3.70 -23.27
C ASP A 152 24.62 4.40 -21.92
N LEU A 153 24.98 3.69 -20.84
CA LEU A 153 24.82 4.11 -19.45
C LEU A 153 26.18 4.37 -18.81
N ASN A 154 26.42 5.64 -18.49
CA ASN A 154 27.56 6.11 -17.70
C ASN A 154 27.14 7.40 -16.97
N LEU A 155 26.61 7.23 -15.76
CA LEU A 155 26.12 8.32 -14.92
C LEU A 155 27.00 8.47 -13.69
N HIS A 156 27.37 9.71 -13.38
CA HIS A 156 27.97 10.08 -12.12
C HIS A 156 26.95 10.86 -11.31
N LEU A 157 26.65 10.40 -10.10
CA LEU A 157 25.69 10.99 -9.19
C LEU A 157 26.40 11.48 -7.93
N ASP A 158 26.13 12.71 -7.54
CA ASP A 158 26.51 13.24 -6.23
C ASP A 158 25.26 13.43 -5.38
N VAL A 159 25.27 12.83 -4.20
CA VAL A 159 24.25 13.01 -3.16
C VAL A 159 24.86 13.88 -2.08
N ALA A 160 24.27 15.05 -1.84
CA ALA A 160 24.77 16.02 -0.89
C ALA A 160 23.67 16.51 0.07
N THR A 161 24.05 16.69 1.33
CA THR A 161 23.33 17.47 2.33
C THR A 161 24.26 18.54 2.89
N TYR A 162 23.85 19.28 3.92
CA TYR A 162 24.65 20.35 4.51
C TYR A 162 26.02 19.90 5.05
N ASN A 163 26.17 18.64 5.48
CA ASN A 163 27.40 18.10 6.09
C ASN A 163 27.80 16.72 5.58
N TYR A 164 27.17 16.24 4.51
CA TYR A 164 27.42 14.91 3.97
C TYR A 164 27.45 14.98 2.45
N THR A 165 28.46 14.35 1.84
CA THR A 165 28.55 14.20 0.40
C THR A 165 28.95 12.77 0.08
N HIS A 166 28.28 12.17 -0.90
CA HIS A 166 28.58 10.83 -1.38
C HIS A 166 28.39 10.74 -2.88
N SER A 167 29.43 10.26 -3.57
CA SER A 167 29.42 10.11 -5.02
C SER A 167 29.27 8.65 -5.42
N LEU A 168 28.42 8.41 -6.41
CA LEU A 168 28.10 7.09 -6.95
C LEU A 168 28.25 7.15 -8.47
N THR A 169 28.74 6.07 -9.08
CA THR A 169 28.79 5.96 -10.55
C THR A 169 27.95 4.77 -10.98
N ILE A 170 27.09 4.91 -11.99
CA ILE A 170 26.31 3.82 -12.58
C ILE A 170 26.78 3.62 -14.02
N GLN A 171 27.24 2.41 -14.32
CA GLN A 171 27.75 2.00 -15.62
C GLN A 171 26.88 0.87 -16.20
N LYS A 172 27.10 0.53 -17.46
CA LYS A 172 26.38 -0.56 -18.12
C LYS A 172 26.50 -1.91 -17.40
N LEU A 173 27.67 -2.22 -16.83
CA LEU A 173 27.94 -3.51 -16.19
C LEU A 173 27.21 -3.68 -14.85
N ASP A 174 26.92 -2.58 -14.16
CA ASP A 174 26.25 -2.57 -12.85
C ASP A 174 24.89 -1.85 -12.89
N ALA A 175 24.31 -1.70 -14.09
CA ALA A 175 23.03 -1.03 -14.33
C ALA A 175 21.85 -1.62 -13.53
N LEU A 176 21.92 -2.92 -13.22
CA LEU A 176 20.88 -3.64 -12.46
C LEU A 176 21.23 -3.79 -10.98
N VAL A 177 22.39 -3.29 -10.55
CA VAL A 177 22.83 -3.36 -9.15
C VAL A 177 22.28 -2.16 -8.39
N LEU A 178 21.49 -2.43 -7.35
CA LEU A 178 21.01 -1.39 -6.45
C LEU A 178 22.19 -0.75 -5.71
N LYS A 179 22.34 0.57 -5.85
CA LYS A 179 23.31 1.36 -5.08
C LYS A 179 22.56 2.18 -4.04
N THR A 180 22.86 1.94 -2.77
CA THR A 180 22.22 2.60 -1.64
C THR A 180 23.27 3.30 -0.79
N THR A 181 22.92 4.46 -0.26
CA THR A 181 23.73 5.14 0.75
C THR A 181 22.84 5.62 1.88
N GLU A 182 23.31 5.47 3.12
CA GLU A 182 22.64 6.01 4.30
C GLU A 182 23.11 7.44 4.52
N VAL A 183 22.16 8.38 4.42
CA VAL A 183 22.42 9.79 4.69
C VAL A 183 22.28 10.02 6.19
N PRO A 184 23.33 10.44 6.91
CA PRO A 184 23.25 10.69 8.34
C PRO A 184 22.28 11.85 8.58
N VAL A 185 21.23 11.57 9.36
CA VAL A 185 20.25 12.59 9.74
C VAL A 185 20.63 13.15 11.10
N SER A 186 21.15 14.37 11.11
CA SER A 186 21.32 15.16 12.32
C SER A 186 20.19 16.18 12.38
N PHE A 187 19.25 15.98 13.31
CA PHE A 187 18.18 16.93 13.57
C PHE A 187 18.73 18.15 14.33
N SER A 188 19.65 18.90 13.73
CA SER A 188 19.99 20.22 14.25
C SER A 188 18.83 21.17 13.95
N GLN A 189 18.15 21.65 14.99
CA GLN A 189 17.08 22.66 14.91
C GLN A 189 15.74 22.21 14.31
N GLY A 190 15.45 20.90 14.28
CA GLY A 190 14.11 20.40 13.93
C GLY A 190 13.77 20.37 12.43
N ASN A 191 14.73 20.66 11.54
CA ASN A 191 14.54 20.56 10.09
C ASN A 191 15.00 19.19 9.55
N VAL A 192 14.23 18.64 8.62
CA VAL A 192 14.68 17.50 7.80
C VAL A 192 15.75 17.99 6.83
N PRO A 193 16.92 17.34 6.73
CA PRO A 193 17.97 17.78 5.85
C PRO A 193 17.51 17.71 4.39
N GLU A 194 17.70 18.80 3.65
CA GLU A 194 17.52 18.82 2.20
C GLU A 194 18.57 17.90 1.55
N VAL A 195 18.11 17.00 0.68
CA VAL A 195 18.98 16.05 -0.05
C VAL A 195 19.02 16.48 -1.51
N ASN A 196 20.19 16.97 -1.92
CA ASN A 196 20.45 17.35 -3.31
C ASN A 196 21.09 16.18 -4.05
N ILE A 197 20.49 15.79 -5.17
CA ILE A 197 21.01 14.74 -6.05
C ILE A 197 21.33 15.38 -7.41
N THR A 198 22.60 15.45 -7.76
CA THR A 198 23.05 15.94 -9.07
C THR A 198 23.59 14.79 -9.90
N ALA A 199 23.16 14.68 -11.15
CA ALA A 199 23.60 13.64 -12.06
C ALA A 199 24.28 14.27 -13.30
N THR A 200 25.42 13.72 -13.70
CA THR A 200 26.16 14.08 -14.91
C THR A 200 26.49 12.83 -15.73
N GLY A 201 26.72 12.98 -17.03
CA GLY A 201 27.04 11.86 -17.93
C GLY A 201 25.92 11.53 -18.91
N LYS A 202 25.81 10.25 -19.30
CA LYS A 202 24.86 9.75 -20.31
C LYS A 202 24.03 8.59 -19.76
N GLY A 203 22.73 8.61 -20.07
CA GLY A 203 21.77 7.57 -19.69
C GLY A 203 20.68 8.09 -18.78
N ALA A 204 19.87 7.17 -18.24
CA ALA A 204 18.82 7.46 -17.28
C ALA A 204 18.93 6.49 -16.09
N ALA A 205 18.74 7.01 -14.88
CA ALA A 205 18.67 6.21 -13.66
C ALA A 205 17.46 6.65 -12.83
N LEU A 206 16.90 5.70 -12.07
CA LEU A 206 15.86 5.97 -11.10
C LEU A 206 16.52 6.20 -9.73
N ALA A 207 16.41 7.42 -9.22
CA ALA A 207 16.81 7.77 -7.86
C ALA A 207 15.59 7.82 -6.94
N GLN A 208 15.73 7.27 -5.73
CA GLN A 208 14.67 7.23 -4.74
C GLN A 208 15.23 7.52 -3.34
N VAL A 209 14.52 8.38 -2.60
CA VAL A 209 14.86 8.73 -1.21
C VAL A 209 13.80 8.09 -0.31
N HIS A 210 14.26 7.39 0.73
CA HIS A 210 13.39 6.74 1.71
C HIS A 210 13.62 7.35 3.09
N VAL A 211 12.51 7.66 3.79
CA VAL A 211 12.52 8.20 5.15
C VAL A 211 11.58 7.36 6.00
N SER A 212 12.03 6.97 7.19
CA SER A 212 11.23 6.23 8.19
C SER A 212 11.32 6.94 9.54
N PHE A 213 10.17 7.10 10.21
CA PHE A 213 10.05 7.75 11.51
C PHE A 213 8.86 7.21 12.29
N TYR A 214 8.88 7.36 13.61
CA TYR A 214 7.74 7.02 14.47
C TYR A 214 6.74 8.17 14.54
N VAL A 215 5.45 7.85 14.55
CA VAL A 215 4.35 8.80 14.75
C VAL A 215 3.56 8.42 16.00
N GLU A 216 3.08 9.41 16.75
CA GLU A 216 2.30 9.18 17.97
C GLU A 216 0.91 8.60 17.70
N LYS A 217 0.33 8.91 16.53
CA LYS A 217 -0.98 8.43 16.11
C LYS A 217 -1.02 8.20 14.61
N GLU A 218 -1.41 7.01 14.18
CA GLU A 218 -1.71 6.73 12.77
C GLU A 218 -3.10 7.24 12.40
N GLU A 219 -3.20 7.94 11.26
CA GLU A 219 -4.47 8.41 10.74
C GLU A 219 -5.28 7.27 10.10
N SER A 220 -6.58 7.26 10.43
CA SER A 220 -7.62 6.39 9.86
C SER A 220 -8.54 7.23 8.98
N ASN A 221 -8.96 6.72 7.83
CA ASN A 221 -9.83 7.45 6.91
C ASN A 221 -11.33 7.17 7.13
N ASN A 222 -11.67 6.48 8.22
CA ASN A 222 -13.04 6.14 8.64
C ASN A 222 -13.82 5.27 7.64
N ALA A 223 -13.17 4.66 6.65
CA ALA A 223 -13.83 3.76 5.70
C ALA A 223 -14.39 2.50 6.39
N TYR A 224 -13.72 2.06 7.46
CA TYR A 224 -14.19 1.00 8.34
C TYR A 224 -14.54 1.55 9.72
N ASN A 225 -15.64 1.05 10.29
CA ASN A 225 -15.93 1.23 11.70
C ASN A 225 -15.53 -0.05 12.44
N VAL A 226 -14.59 0.09 13.37
CA VAL A 226 -14.01 -1.02 14.12
C VAL A 226 -14.23 -0.77 15.61
N SER A 227 -14.81 -1.75 16.30
CA SER A 227 -14.91 -1.78 17.76
C SER A 227 -14.17 -3.00 18.29
N VAL A 228 -13.48 -2.81 19.42
CA VAL A 228 -12.70 -3.85 20.08
C VAL A 228 -13.11 -3.91 21.54
N ASN A 229 -13.53 -5.08 21.99
CA ASN A 229 -13.90 -5.33 23.38
C ASN A 229 -13.06 -6.49 23.94
N LEU A 230 -12.68 -6.38 25.22
CA LEU A 230 -11.95 -7.42 25.92
C LEU A 230 -12.87 -8.17 26.86
N PHE A 231 -12.75 -9.49 26.86
CA PHE A 231 -13.51 -10.41 27.69
C PHE A 231 -12.57 -11.41 28.36
N LYS A 232 -13.02 -11.99 29.48
CA LYS A 232 -12.31 -13.05 30.22
C LYS A 232 -10.83 -12.72 30.44
N GLU A 233 -10.55 -11.48 30.83
CA GLU A 233 -9.18 -11.00 31.02
C GLU A 233 -8.55 -11.66 32.25
N THR A 234 -7.45 -12.36 32.04
CA THR A 234 -6.58 -12.91 33.09
C THR A 234 -5.12 -12.65 32.73
N LEU A 235 -4.19 -12.95 33.65
CA LEU A 235 -2.76 -12.93 33.32
C LEU A 235 -2.36 -14.02 32.32
N ARG A 236 -3.17 -15.07 32.13
CA ARG A 236 -2.85 -16.20 31.25
C ARG A 236 -3.60 -16.18 29.92
N SER A 237 -4.74 -15.51 29.87
CA SER A 237 -5.63 -15.50 28.71
C SER A 237 -6.39 -14.19 28.59
N VAL A 238 -6.63 -13.73 27.36
CA VAL A 238 -7.51 -12.61 27.05
C VAL A 238 -8.33 -12.98 25.82
N VAL A 239 -9.64 -12.77 25.86
CA VAL A 239 -10.50 -12.92 24.68
C VAL A 239 -10.77 -11.55 24.09
N VAL A 240 -10.44 -11.38 22.81
CA VAL A 240 -10.65 -10.13 22.07
C VAL A 240 -11.82 -10.31 21.10
N GLU A 241 -12.88 -9.54 21.28
CA GLU A 241 -13.95 -9.39 20.31
C GLU A 241 -13.63 -8.21 19.40
N THR A 242 -13.63 -8.46 18.10
CA THR A 242 -13.43 -7.44 17.08
C THR A 242 -14.67 -7.41 16.19
N CYS A 243 -15.38 -6.28 16.16
CA CYS A 243 -16.46 -6.07 15.22
C CYS A 243 -16.04 -5.08 14.15
N VAL A 244 -16.35 -5.40 12.89
CA VAL A 244 -16.03 -4.59 11.73
C VAL A 244 -17.29 -4.39 10.90
N ARG A 245 -17.51 -3.16 10.44
CA ARG A 245 -18.48 -2.83 9.40
C ARG A 245 -17.91 -1.84 8.40
N TRP A 246 -18.35 -1.93 7.16
CA TRP A 246 -18.09 -0.94 6.13
C TRP A 246 -18.91 0.32 6.41
N ALA A 247 -18.26 1.48 6.39
CA ALA A 247 -18.90 2.76 6.71
C ALA A 247 -19.34 3.54 5.47
N LEU A 248 -18.85 3.18 4.28
CA LEU A 248 -19.24 3.83 3.03
C LEU A 248 -20.43 3.09 2.39
N THR A 249 -20.93 3.62 1.27
CA THR A 249 -22.04 3.01 0.53
C THR A 249 -21.64 1.66 -0.09
N GLY A 250 -22.59 0.72 -0.15
CA GLY A 250 -22.39 -0.62 -0.72
C GLY A 250 -21.64 -1.56 0.23
N SER A 251 -20.69 -2.31 -0.33
CA SER A 251 -19.80 -3.23 0.39
C SER A 251 -18.35 -2.87 0.04
N SER A 252 -17.42 -3.22 0.92
CA SER A 252 -15.99 -3.11 0.63
C SER A 252 -15.55 -4.14 -0.42
N GLY A 253 -14.34 -3.96 -0.96
CA GLY A 253 -13.65 -5.04 -1.65
C GLY A 253 -13.09 -6.07 -0.66
N MET A 254 -12.18 -6.91 -1.14
CA MET A 254 -11.48 -7.87 -0.30
C MET A 254 -10.81 -7.13 0.86
N THR A 255 -11.09 -7.57 2.09
CA THR A 255 -10.68 -6.86 3.31
C THR A 255 -9.72 -7.72 4.12
N VAL A 256 -8.65 -7.10 4.62
CA VAL A 256 -7.68 -7.75 5.50
C VAL A 256 -7.86 -7.24 6.93
N VAL A 257 -7.94 -8.15 7.89
CA VAL A 257 -7.95 -7.87 9.32
C VAL A 257 -6.67 -8.44 9.93
N GLU A 258 -5.77 -7.55 10.35
CA GLU A 258 -4.55 -7.87 11.08
C GLU A 258 -4.81 -7.66 12.58
N MET A 259 -4.79 -8.75 13.33
CA MET A 259 -4.95 -8.74 14.78
C MET A 259 -3.58 -8.93 15.43
N GLY A 260 -2.99 -7.83 15.87
CA GLY A 260 -1.77 -7.88 16.67
C GLY A 260 -2.00 -8.58 17.99
N LEU A 261 -1.04 -9.37 18.45
CA LEU A 261 -1.08 -10.08 19.72
C LEU A 261 -0.29 -9.29 20.78
N PRO A 262 -0.73 -9.27 22.06
CA PRO A 262 0.10 -8.76 23.14
C PRO A 262 1.41 -9.53 23.21
N THR A 263 2.50 -8.87 23.60
CA THR A 263 3.81 -9.52 23.66
C THR A 263 3.76 -10.73 24.61
N GLY A 264 4.24 -11.88 24.11
CA GLY A 264 4.24 -13.15 24.85
C GLY A 264 2.92 -13.93 24.80
N PHE A 265 1.99 -13.54 23.94
CA PHE A 265 0.75 -14.27 23.69
C PHE A 265 0.75 -14.90 22.29
N MET A 266 0.09 -16.04 22.18
CA MET A 266 -0.27 -16.69 20.93
C MET A 266 -1.79 -16.81 20.84
N ALA A 267 -2.31 -16.97 19.62
CA ALA A 267 -3.71 -17.22 19.41
C ALA A 267 -3.88 -18.28 18.32
N GLU A 268 -4.92 -19.08 18.46
CA GLU A 268 -5.34 -20.01 17.42
C GLU A 268 -6.82 -19.81 17.15
N LEU A 269 -7.14 -19.33 15.95
CA LEU A 269 -8.50 -19.37 15.47
C LEU A 269 -8.86 -20.82 15.10
N ASP A 270 -9.78 -21.42 15.85
CA ASP A 270 -10.22 -22.79 15.66
C ASP A 270 -11.19 -22.87 14.46
N SER A 271 -10.70 -23.40 13.33
CA SER A 271 -11.40 -23.37 12.03
C SER A 271 -12.62 -24.28 11.97
N SER A 272 -12.74 -25.22 12.91
CA SER A 272 -13.81 -26.23 12.95
C SER A 272 -15.11 -25.73 13.59
N ASN A 273 -15.03 -24.75 14.51
CA ASN A 273 -16.15 -24.30 15.34
C ASN A 273 -16.70 -22.92 14.99
N THR A 274 -16.02 -22.14 14.14
CA THR A 274 -16.43 -20.77 13.83
C THR A 274 -16.55 -20.60 12.32
N LYS A 275 -17.75 -20.83 11.77
CA LYS A 275 -18.07 -20.37 10.40
C LYS A 275 -18.20 -18.85 10.43
N ILE A 276 -17.06 -18.16 10.37
CA ILE A 276 -17.02 -16.72 10.22
C ILE A 276 -17.44 -16.42 8.78
N PRO A 277 -18.59 -15.74 8.55
CA PRO A 277 -19.05 -15.46 7.20
C PRO A 277 -18.00 -14.65 6.44
N ASN A 278 -17.89 -14.91 5.14
CA ASN A 278 -16.97 -14.26 4.21
C ASN A 278 -15.46 -14.43 4.49
N LEU A 279 -15.05 -15.15 5.54
CA LEU A 279 -13.63 -15.47 5.78
C LEU A 279 -13.14 -16.50 4.76
N LYS A 280 -12.04 -16.18 4.06
CA LYS A 280 -11.43 -17.06 3.04
C LYS A 280 -10.12 -17.67 3.45
N LYS A 281 -9.30 -16.89 4.15
CA LYS A 281 -7.94 -17.30 4.49
C LYS A 281 -7.56 -16.77 5.86
N LYS A 282 -6.73 -17.54 6.54
CA LYS A 282 -6.07 -17.20 7.80
C LYS A 282 -4.58 -17.45 7.63
N GLU A 283 -3.77 -16.54 8.14
CA GLU A 283 -2.34 -16.69 8.29
C GLU A 283 -1.93 -16.35 9.73
N ASN A 284 -1.20 -17.24 10.38
CA ASN A 284 -0.56 -16.96 11.66
C ASN A 284 0.84 -16.43 11.38
N LYS A 285 1.17 -15.25 11.92
CA LYS A 285 2.51 -14.69 11.97
C LYS A 285 2.95 -14.59 13.44
N ASP A 286 4.25 -14.43 13.69
CA ASP A 286 4.84 -14.48 15.04
C ASP A 286 4.14 -13.60 16.09
N ARG A 287 3.65 -12.42 15.67
CA ARG A 287 3.02 -11.43 16.55
C ARG A 287 1.64 -10.96 16.11
N GLN A 288 1.04 -11.61 15.12
CA GLN A 288 -0.27 -11.23 14.61
C GLN A 288 -0.97 -12.37 13.89
N ILE A 289 -2.30 -12.33 13.88
CA ILE A 289 -3.12 -13.17 13.02
C ILE A 289 -3.68 -12.31 11.89
N VAL A 290 -3.51 -12.77 10.66
CA VAL A 290 -4.00 -12.08 9.46
C VAL A 290 -5.18 -12.86 8.89
N LEU A 291 -6.32 -12.20 8.74
CA LEU A 291 -7.57 -12.77 8.25
C LEU A 291 -7.99 -12.06 6.96
N TYR A 292 -8.39 -12.83 5.95
CA TYR A 292 -8.80 -12.33 4.64
C TYR A 292 -10.28 -12.60 4.41
N PHE A 293 -11.05 -11.53 4.17
CA PHE A 293 -12.49 -11.56 3.94
C PHE A 293 -12.83 -11.13 2.51
N ASP A 294 -13.86 -11.71 1.89
CA ASP A 294 -14.34 -11.29 0.57
C ASP A 294 -14.78 -9.82 0.57
N GLN A 295 -15.56 -9.43 1.59
CA GLN A 295 -16.12 -8.09 1.76
C GLN A 295 -16.72 -7.93 3.16
N PHE A 296 -16.85 -6.68 3.59
CA PHE A 296 -17.74 -6.25 4.67
C PHE A 296 -18.82 -5.34 4.08
N ASP A 297 -20.01 -5.39 4.66
CA ASP A 297 -21.12 -4.50 4.30
C ASP A 297 -21.44 -3.57 5.49
N GLY A 298 -22.58 -2.88 5.43
CA GLY A 298 -23.03 -1.99 6.49
C GLY A 298 -23.38 -2.67 7.82
N HIS A 299 -23.41 -4.01 7.87
CA HIS A 299 -23.70 -4.78 9.07
C HIS A 299 -22.43 -5.11 9.87
N ASN A 300 -22.57 -5.14 11.19
CA ASN A 300 -21.48 -5.55 12.08
C ASN A 300 -21.20 -7.05 11.92
N SER A 301 -19.98 -7.37 11.52
CA SER A 301 -19.44 -8.72 11.54
C SER A 301 -18.40 -8.81 12.64
N CYS A 302 -18.68 -9.64 13.65
CA CYS A 302 -17.84 -9.79 14.84
C CYS A 302 -17.10 -11.14 14.84
N LEU A 303 -15.87 -11.11 15.31
CA LEU A 303 -15.04 -12.29 15.55
C LEU A 303 -14.50 -12.28 16.97
N TYR A 304 -14.33 -13.45 17.54
CA TYR A 304 -13.78 -13.65 18.87
C TYR A 304 -12.45 -14.39 18.74
N MET A 305 -11.44 -13.88 19.42
CA MET A 305 -10.11 -14.47 19.42
C MET A 305 -9.63 -14.65 20.84
N GLU A 306 -9.48 -15.90 21.26
CA GLU A 306 -8.81 -16.22 22.50
C GLU A 306 -7.29 -16.19 22.30
N MET A 307 -6.63 -15.40 23.14
CA MET A 307 -5.18 -15.24 23.15
C MET A 307 -4.66 -15.82 24.46
N ILE A 308 -3.68 -16.72 24.37
CA ILE A 308 -3.12 -17.45 25.51
C ILE A 308 -1.64 -17.09 25.65
N ARG A 309 -1.21 -16.83 26.89
CA ARG A 309 0.18 -16.51 27.20
C ARG A 309 1.07 -17.73 27.00
N VAL A 310 2.17 -17.54 26.29
CA VAL A 310 3.24 -18.53 26.07
C VAL A 310 4.59 -18.06 26.62
N GLU A 311 4.80 -16.75 26.74
CA GLU A 311 6.03 -16.16 27.28
C GLU A 311 5.71 -15.14 28.39
N LEU A 312 6.60 -15.03 29.37
CA LEU A 312 6.42 -14.15 30.52
C LEU A 312 6.88 -12.73 30.20
N VAL A 313 5.91 -11.84 29.95
CA VAL A 313 6.16 -10.41 29.71
C VAL A 313 5.34 -9.55 30.67
N ALA A 314 6.03 -8.68 31.41
CA ALA A 314 5.42 -7.71 32.32
C ALA A 314 5.17 -6.39 31.61
N LYS A 315 4.24 -5.57 32.13
CA LYS A 315 3.92 -4.25 31.61
C LYS A 315 3.66 -4.24 30.10
N SER A 316 2.78 -5.13 29.65
CA SER A 316 2.52 -5.34 28.23
C SER A 316 2.02 -4.06 27.57
N GLN A 317 2.61 -3.69 26.43
CA GLN A 317 2.18 -2.54 25.63
C GLN A 317 0.87 -2.84 24.88
N PRO A 318 0.11 -1.81 24.46
CA PRO A 318 -1.08 -2.00 23.63
C PRO A 318 -0.76 -2.75 22.35
N ALA A 319 -1.65 -3.66 21.96
CA ALA A 319 -1.66 -4.28 20.64
C ALA A 319 -2.67 -3.57 19.74
N SER A 320 -2.53 -3.71 18.43
CA SER A 320 -3.41 -3.07 17.46
C SER A 320 -4.23 -4.09 16.66
N ILE A 321 -5.43 -3.68 16.28
CA ILE A 321 -6.21 -4.31 15.22
C ILE A 321 -6.24 -3.32 14.06
N LYS A 322 -5.78 -3.78 12.90
CA LYS A 322 -5.72 -3.02 11.67
C LYS A 322 -6.61 -3.68 10.64
N VAL A 323 -7.56 -2.91 10.10
CA VAL A 323 -8.50 -3.35 9.07
C VAL A 323 -8.30 -2.47 7.85
N TYR A 324 -8.15 -3.07 6.67
CA TYR A 324 -7.96 -2.31 5.43
C TYR A 324 -8.48 -3.06 4.20
N ASP A 325 -8.88 -2.29 3.18
CA ASP A 325 -9.19 -2.83 1.86
C ASP A 325 -7.88 -3.28 1.17
N TYR A 326 -7.89 -4.46 0.57
CA TYR A 326 -6.71 -5.05 -0.06
C TYR A 326 -6.29 -4.34 -1.35
N TYR A 327 -7.25 -3.83 -2.10
CA TYR A 327 -7.00 -3.12 -3.35
C TYR A 327 -6.82 -1.62 -3.15
N GLU A 328 -7.43 -1.06 -2.10
CA GLU A 328 -7.25 0.35 -1.71
C GLU A 328 -6.87 0.50 -0.22
N PRO A 329 -5.61 0.20 0.19
CA PRO A 329 -5.21 0.15 1.61
C PRO A 329 -5.34 1.46 2.39
N ASP A 330 -5.50 2.59 1.71
CA ASP A 330 -5.84 3.87 2.35
C ASP A 330 -7.21 3.80 3.05
N ASN A 331 -8.14 3.00 2.53
CA ASN A 331 -9.39 2.64 3.18
C ASN A 331 -9.08 1.71 4.35
N ARG A 332 -8.90 2.30 5.53
CA ARG A 332 -8.45 1.58 6.71
C ARG A 332 -8.94 2.17 8.02
N ALA A 333 -8.91 1.34 9.05
CA ALA A 333 -9.09 1.72 10.43
C ALA A 333 -8.12 0.95 11.33
N ILE A 334 -7.62 1.62 12.36
CA ILE A 334 -6.71 1.03 13.36
C ILE A 334 -7.28 1.31 14.75
N LYS A 335 -7.34 0.27 15.58
CA LYS A 335 -7.76 0.34 16.97
C LYS A 335 -6.75 -0.35 17.86
N PHE A 336 -6.24 0.39 18.84
CA PHE A 336 -5.41 -0.20 19.88
C PHE A 336 -6.28 -0.77 20.99
N TYR A 337 -5.86 -1.87 21.57
CA TYR A 337 -6.46 -2.47 22.75
C TYR A 337 -5.37 -2.88 23.73
N GLN A 338 -5.69 -2.83 25.01
CA GLN A 338 -4.77 -3.17 26.09
C GLN A 338 -5.57 -3.66 27.29
N SER A 339 -5.20 -4.83 27.82
CA SER A 339 -5.75 -5.30 29.08
C SER A 339 -5.12 -4.54 30.23
N ASN A 340 -5.93 -4.01 31.15
CA ASN A 340 -5.43 -3.33 32.34
C ASN A 340 -4.62 -4.28 33.23
N LEU A 341 -5.03 -5.56 33.32
CA LEU A 341 -4.29 -6.57 34.07
C LEU A 341 -2.89 -6.79 33.48
N LEU A 342 -2.77 -6.88 32.17
CA LEU A 342 -1.46 -7.08 31.51
C LEU A 342 -0.58 -5.82 31.54
N LYS A 343 -1.21 -4.65 31.51
CA LYS A 343 -0.54 -3.35 31.61
C LYS A 343 0.09 -3.14 32.98
N ASP A 344 -0.66 -3.47 34.03
CA ASP A 344 -0.26 -3.20 35.42
C ASP A 344 0.51 -4.36 36.04
N ALA A 345 0.51 -5.55 35.41
CA ALA A 345 1.27 -6.71 35.84
C ALA A 345 2.77 -6.40 35.95
N SER A 346 3.29 -6.56 37.16
CA SER A 346 4.70 -6.51 37.47
C SER A 346 5.39 -7.84 37.13
N PHE A 347 6.72 -7.82 37.16
CA PHE A 347 7.54 -9.02 37.01
C PHE A 347 7.18 -10.12 38.03
N CYS A 348 6.80 -9.74 39.24
CA CYS A 348 6.44 -10.68 40.31
C CYS A 348 5.04 -11.26 40.17
N ASP A 349 4.14 -10.54 39.52
CA ASP A 349 2.78 -11.05 39.27
C ASP A 349 2.78 -12.15 38.21
N ILE A 350 3.78 -12.14 37.32
CA ILE A 350 3.88 -13.09 36.21
C ILE A 350 4.85 -14.25 36.45
N CYS A 351 5.83 -14.09 37.33
CA CYS A 351 6.82 -15.12 37.63
C CYS A 351 6.94 -15.39 39.13
N ALA A 352 6.25 -16.44 39.59
CA ALA A 352 6.27 -16.86 40.99
C ALA A 352 7.66 -17.36 41.44
N ASP A 353 8.40 -18.01 40.54
CA ASP A 353 9.70 -18.62 40.84
C ASP A 353 10.89 -17.67 40.66
N CYS A 354 10.65 -16.42 40.25
CA CYS A 354 11.71 -15.44 39.98
C CYS A 354 12.23 -14.72 41.24
N GLY A 355 12.07 -15.32 42.43
CA GLY A 355 12.66 -14.80 43.67
C GLY A 355 12.00 -13.53 44.22
N CYS A 356 10.73 -13.31 43.91
CA CYS A 356 10.00 -12.15 44.40
C CYS A 356 9.69 -12.29 45.89
N THR A 357 10.33 -11.45 46.71
CA THR A 357 9.96 -11.30 48.12
C THR A 357 8.59 -10.63 48.18
N THR A 358 7.60 -11.35 48.72
CA THR A 358 6.30 -10.77 49.06
C THR A 358 6.54 -9.53 49.92
N MET A 359 6.24 -8.33 49.41
CA MET A 359 6.10 -7.17 50.29
C MET A 359 4.88 -7.41 51.17
N PRO A 360 5.02 -7.50 52.51
CA PRO A 360 3.87 -7.61 53.39
C PRO A 360 3.12 -6.27 53.39
N GLY A 361 1.88 -6.27 52.91
CA GLY A 361 0.92 -5.18 53.12
C GLY A 361 0.45 -4.46 51.86
N LYS A 362 -0.60 -4.99 51.23
CA LYS A 362 -1.72 -4.21 50.71
C LYS A 362 -3.01 -4.82 51.21
#